data_AF-A0A8H4XII5-F1
#
_entry.id   AF-A0A8H4XII5-F1
#
_cell.length_a   1.000
_cell.length_b   1.000
_cell.length_c   1.000
_cell.angle_alpha   90.00
_cell.angle_beta   90.00
_cell.angle_gamma   90.00
#
_symmetry.space_group_name_H-M   'P 1'
#
loop_
_entity.id
_entity.type
_entity.pdbx_description
1 polymer ?
#
loop_
_entity_poly.entity_id
_entity_poly.type
_entity_poly.pdbx_seq_one_letter_code
_entity_poly.pdbx_strand_id
1 'polypeptide(L)'
;MISPSNTTGRYLIWLGLSLAAVQAKTYGENHVEVKKDDDLVGNNFPDVDIELLSPAFANPEGVPSGWANGTEGPTPHRVLDSFIRSIAERNEWATYHVPDFRSEEGRTIPYLHLSQPSMPDASNSSQPKLRVWIQAAIHGNEPAADEGALALLAKLDANQTWTASLLDKLDIVLLPRYNVDGVEYFQRELASNLDPNRDHSKLNSQQTRDIKKLAGAFSPHIVLDLHEYSATSRGGNYQVAADSLLSYGRNLNIHKDIRSLAQNLFIKRLGDTLDENGLTWEPYVTSPSWNSTPGAAITLEEGGNTVRSGMGAYGLLQSITILFETRGIRLANQHFQRRVATQLIKLSTVLETAVSNFDRVYSTIEGSVNDFIASDDHIVLSEHGSLINRTFTFIDTTNGSIVQVPVNYSSTQPSIANLTRPRPEGYLIPRTYGHLASRLVDSGLQVKTLPYEYRGTVQVLNITSVSLGTKYYEGTVLNSVTTEIYDKEVHLPAGSFWVSTRQRYAGLAFATLEPEGLDSYVSFGLLAVSEGDEYPIFRVPRA
;
A
#
# COMPACT_ATOMS: atom_id res chain seq x y z
N MET A 1 42.66 -6.36 63.48
CA MET A 1 42.94 -5.88 62.11
C MET A 1 42.16 -6.77 61.14
N ILE A 2 41.11 -6.18 60.57
CA ILE A 2 40.41 -6.47 59.29
C ILE A 2 39.97 -7.93 59.00
N SER A 3 38.65 -8.10 58.99
CA SER A 3 37.84 -9.22 58.45
C SER A 3 37.83 -9.23 56.91
N PRO A 4 37.69 -10.38 56.23
CA PRO A 4 37.30 -10.42 54.82
C PRO A 4 35.81 -10.75 54.69
N SER A 5 35.01 -9.73 54.34
CA SER A 5 33.71 -9.90 53.71
C SER A 5 33.66 -9.03 52.47
N ASN A 6 33.51 -9.63 51.29
CA ASN A 6 32.58 -9.12 50.28
C ASN A 6 32.40 -10.13 49.14
N THR A 7 31.21 -10.74 49.18
CA THR A 7 30.51 -11.42 48.11
C THR A 7 30.34 -10.54 46.88
N THR A 8 30.79 -11.04 45.74
CA THR A 8 30.48 -10.55 44.39
C THR A 8 28.99 -10.74 44.07
N GLY A 9 28.24 -9.64 44.04
CA GLY A 9 26.89 -9.59 43.46
C GLY A 9 26.97 -9.37 41.95
N ARG A 10 26.74 -10.43 41.17
CA ARG A 10 26.43 -10.33 39.74
C ARG A 10 24.96 -9.92 39.60
N TYR A 11 24.69 -8.70 39.18
CA TYR A 11 23.36 -8.30 38.71
C TYR A 11 23.10 -8.97 37.36
N LEU A 12 22.44 -10.13 37.38
CA LEU A 12 21.76 -10.69 36.21
C LEU A 12 20.50 -9.85 35.97
N ILE A 13 20.56 -8.91 35.03
CA ILE A 13 19.38 -8.28 34.47
C ILE A 13 18.69 -9.35 33.62
N TRP A 14 17.63 -9.95 34.16
CA TRP A 14 16.70 -10.76 33.40
C TRP A 14 15.91 -9.85 32.46
N LEU A 15 16.37 -9.71 31.22
CA LEU A 15 15.55 -9.24 30.11
C LEU A 15 14.49 -10.31 29.86
N GLY A 16 13.35 -10.17 30.52
CA GLY A 16 12.14 -10.91 30.20
C GLY A 16 11.64 -10.47 28.83
N LEU A 17 12.12 -11.13 27.77
CA LEU A 17 11.43 -11.17 26.49
C LEU A 17 10.08 -11.83 26.75
N SER A 18 9.02 -11.02 26.83
CA SER A 18 7.67 -11.53 26.67
C SER A 18 7.57 -12.03 25.23
N LEU A 19 7.81 -13.33 25.06
CA LEU A 19 7.43 -14.07 23.86
C LEU A 19 5.89 -14.01 23.77
N ALA A 20 5.37 -12.93 23.20
CA ALA A 20 4.09 -13.03 22.52
C ALA A 20 4.24 -14.18 21.54
N ALA A 21 3.39 -15.19 21.64
CA ALA A 21 3.43 -16.37 20.78
C ALA A 21 3.30 -15.93 19.32
N VAL A 22 4.44 -15.76 18.64
CA VAL A 22 4.48 -15.71 17.19
C VAL A 22 4.12 -17.12 16.78
N GLN A 23 2.95 -17.29 16.17
CA GLN A 23 2.59 -18.56 15.56
C GLN A 23 3.73 -18.92 14.60
N ALA A 24 4.38 -20.06 14.84
CA ALA A 24 5.52 -20.48 14.02
C ALA A 24 5.04 -20.60 12.57
N LYS A 25 5.64 -19.81 11.68
CA LYS A 25 5.34 -19.87 10.25
C LYS A 25 6.14 -21.00 9.60
N THR A 26 5.53 -21.68 8.65
CA THR A 26 6.18 -22.65 7.77
C THR A 26 6.69 -21.96 6.50
N TYR A 27 7.50 -22.65 5.72
CA TYR A 27 7.78 -22.22 4.35
C TYR A 27 6.55 -22.56 3.49
N GLY A 28 5.81 -21.52 3.06
CA GLY A 28 4.52 -21.69 2.39
C GLY A 28 3.42 -22.25 3.30
N GLU A 29 2.20 -22.36 2.76
CA GLU A 29 1.03 -22.99 3.38
C GLU A 29 0.59 -22.36 4.72
N ASN A 30 0.89 -21.08 4.95
CA ASN A 30 0.51 -20.36 6.18
C ASN A 30 -0.95 -19.87 6.12
N HIS A 31 -1.87 -20.81 5.90
CA HIS A 31 -3.29 -20.53 5.78
C HIS A 31 -3.87 -19.92 7.06
N VAL A 32 -4.78 -18.97 6.89
CA VAL A 32 -5.65 -18.53 7.98
C VAL A 32 -6.83 -19.48 8.09
N GLU A 33 -7.27 -19.79 9.31
CA GLU A 33 -8.45 -20.62 9.54
C GLU A 33 -9.69 -20.03 8.85
N VAL A 34 -10.35 -20.86 8.04
CA VAL A 34 -11.64 -20.54 7.43
C VAL A 34 -12.71 -20.42 8.51
N LYS A 35 -13.38 -19.28 8.53
CA LYS A 35 -14.46 -18.95 9.43
C LYS A 35 -15.57 -18.29 8.62
N LYS A 36 -16.46 -19.13 8.07
CA LYS A 36 -17.64 -18.69 7.35
C LYS A 36 -18.63 -18.04 8.31
N ASP A 37 -19.40 -17.09 7.79
CA ASP A 37 -20.55 -16.54 8.47
C ASP A 37 -21.61 -17.62 8.66
N ASP A 38 -22.29 -17.58 9.80
CA ASP A 38 -23.56 -18.26 9.97
C ASP A 38 -24.66 -17.57 9.16
N ASP A 39 -25.86 -18.16 9.16
CA ASP A 39 -26.99 -17.62 8.40
C ASP A 39 -27.40 -16.22 8.89
N LEU A 40 -27.24 -15.91 10.18
CA LEU A 40 -27.64 -14.61 10.74
C LEU A 40 -26.80 -13.49 10.14
N VAL A 41 -25.48 -13.68 10.07
CA VAL A 41 -24.57 -12.70 9.45
C VAL A 41 -24.65 -12.78 7.93
N GLY A 42 -24.59 -13.99 7.36
CA GLY A 42 -24.52 -14.22 5.92
C GLY A 42 -25.74 -13.71 5.13
N ASN A 43 -26.92 -13.67 5.73
CA ASN A 43 -28.13 -13.11 5.12
C ASN A 43 -28.01 -11.61 4.78
N ASN A 44 -27.04 -10.90 5.33
CA ASN A 44 -26.77 -9.49 5.00
C ASN A 44 -25.95 -9.31 3.71
N PHE A 45 -25.43 -10.39 3.12
CA PHE A 45 -24.54 -10.35 1.96
C PHE A 45 -25.06 -11.22 0.80
N PRO A 46 -26.30 -11.01 0.32
CA PRO A 46 -26.81 -11.73 -0.84
C PRO A 46 -26.06 -11.34 -2.11
N ASP A 47 -26.13 -12.21 -3.12
CA ASP A 47 -25.60 -11.88 -4.44
C ASP A 47 -26.26 -10.62 -5.02
N VAL A 48 -25.52 -9.96 -5.91
CA VAL A 48 -25.97 -8.76 -6.62
C VAL A 48 -26.25 -9.14 -8.07
N ASP A 49 -27.08 -8.34 -8.74
CA ASP A 49 -27.47 -8.57 -10.13
C ASP A 49 -26.37 -8.09 -11.10
N ILE A 50 -25.21 -8.74 -11.04
CA ILE A 50 -24.05 -8.49 -11.89
C ILE A 50 -23.51 -9.81 -12.42
N GLU A 51 -23.47 -9.94 -13.73
CA GLU A 51 -22.81 -11.07 -14.38
C GLU A 51 -21.28 -10.89 -14.32
N LEU A 52 -20.59 -11.92 -13.82
CA LEU A 52 -19.15 -11.96 -13.73
C LEU A 52 -18.59 -12.96 -14.75
N LEU A 53 -17.64 -12.50 -15.55
CA LEU A 53 -17.04 -13.26 -16.65
C LEU A 53 -15.54 -13.53 -16.44
N SER A 54 -15.05 -13.34 -15.21
CA SER A 54 -13.70 -13.74 -14.83
C SER A 54 -13.59 -15.28 -14.73
N PRO A 55 -12.38 -15.87 -14.78
CA PRO A 55 -12.22 -17.31 -14.94
C PRO A 55 -13.00 -18.19 -13.97
N ALA A 56 -13.09 -17.82 -12.69
CA ALA A 56 -13.81 -18.61 -11.68
C ALA A 56 -15.34 -18.64 -11.90
N PHE A 57 -15.89 -17.66 -12.61
CA PHE A 57 -17.33 -17.56 -12.91
C PHE A 57 -17.66 -18.03 -14.33
N ALA A 58 -16.77 -17.79 -15.30
CA ALA A 58 -16.93 -18.26 -16.66
C ALA A 58 -16.72 -19.78 -16.80
N ASN A 59 -15.93 -20.40 -15.91
CA ASN A 59 -15.75 -21.84 -15.84
C ASN A 59 -15.77 -22.36 -14.38
N PRO A 60 -16.96 -22.44 -13.76
CA PRO A 60 -17.09 -22.87 -12.36
C PRO A 60 -16.58 -24.29 -12.09
N GLU A 61 -16.62 -25.17 -13.10
CA GLU A 61 -16.11 -26.55 -13.00
C GLU A 61 -14.58 -26.60 -12.92
N GLY A 62 -13.89 -25.53 -13.35
CA GLY A 62 -12.43 -25.40 -13.29
C GLY A 62 -11.90 -24.85 -11.97
N VAL A 63 -12.78 -24.45 -11.04
CA VAL A 63 -12.41 -23.90 -9.73
C VAL A 63 -11.82 -25.00 -8.85
N PRO A 64 -10.61 -24.83 -8.28
CA PRO A 64 -9.97 -25.84 -7.44
C PRO A 64 -10.82 -26.23 -6.22
N SER A 65 -10.84 -27.52 -5.87
CA SER A 65 -11.64 -28.02 -4.75
C SER A 65 -11.19 -27.49 -3.39
N GLY A 66 -9.92 -27.11 -3.24
CA GLY A 66 -9.39 -26.48 -2.03
C GLY A 66 -9.96 -25.09 -1.76
N TRP A 67 -10.56 -24.44 -2.77
CA TRP A 67 -11.14 -23.11 -2.63
C TRP A 67 -12.23 -23.05 -1.56
N ALA A 68 -13.10 -24.05 -1.50
CA ALA A 68 -14.19 -24.10 -0.52
C ALA A 68 -13.70 -24.18 0.95
N ASN A 69 -12.46 -24.68 1.13
CA ASN A 69 -11.79 -24.87 2.41
C ASN A 69 -10.68 -23.84 2.66
N GLY A 70 -10.50 -22.86 1.76
CA GLY A 70 -9.48 -21.82 1.91
C GLY A 70 -8.06 -22.37 1.97
N THR A 71 -7.76 -23.37 1.16
CA THR A 71 -6.39 -23.93 0.99
C THR A 71 -5.83 -23.70 -0.40
N GLU A 72 -6.65 -23.20 -1.34
CA GLU A 72 -6.27 -22.87 -2.71
C GLU A 72 -7.07 -21.65 -3.16
N GLY A 73 -6.52 -20.82 -4.04
CA GLY A 73 -7.27 -19.75 -4.70
C GLY A 73 -8.24 -20.27 -5.78
N PRO A 74 -9.27 -19.49 -6.15
CA PRO A 74 -10.30 -19.91 -7.11
C PRO A 74 -9.79 -20.01 -8.55
N THR A 75 -8.70 -19.30 -8.89
CA THR A 75 -8.11 -19.25 -10.24
C THR A 75 -6.61 -19.57 -10.17
N PRO A 76 -6.18 -20.76 -10.62
CA PRO A 76 -4.75 -21.12 -10.69
C PRO A 76 -3.95 -20.17 -11.58
N HIS A 77 -2.66 -19.97 -11.28
CA HIS A 77 -1.82 -19.01 -12.03
C HIS A 77 -1.79 -19.26 -13.53
N ARG A 78 -1.75 -20.53 -13.96
CA ARG A 78 -1.81 -20.92 -15.38
C ARG A 78 -3.11 -20.50 -16.07
N VAL A 79 -4.23 -20.53 -15.35
CA VAL A 79 -5.56 -20.16 -15.88
C VAL A 79 -5.64 -18.64 -16.01
N LEU A 80 -5.16 -17.91 -15.00
CA LEU A 80 -5.01 -16.46 -15.06
C LEU A 80 -4.15 -16.02 -16.25
N ASP A 81 -2.95 -16.61 -16.41
CA ASP A 81 -2.02 -16.26 -17.50
C ASP A 81 -2.65 -16.49 -18.89
N SER A 82 -3.29 -17.66 -19.08
CA SER A 82 -3.99 -17.98 -20.32
C SER A 82 -5.14 -17.01 -20.59
N PHE A 83 -5.88 -16.61 -19.55
CA PHE A 83 -7.00 -15.69 -19.67
C PHE A 83 -6.51 -14.31 -20.13
N ILE A 84 -5.54 -13.69 -19.43
CA ILE A 84 -5.07 -12.35 -19.77
C ILE A 84 -4.34 -12.30 -21.12
N ARG A 85 -3.66 -13.38 -21.50
CA ARG A 85 -3.04 -13.51 -22.83
C ARG A 85 -4.11 -13.56 -23.92
N SER A 86 -5.15 -14.36 -23.72
CA SER A 86 -6.25 -14.44 -24.68
C SER A 86 -6.98 -13.11 -24.89
N ILE A 87 -7.07 -12.29 -23.84
CA ILE A 87 -7.63 -10.92 -23.91
C ILE A 87 -6.74 -10.06 -24.83
N ALA A 88 -5.42 -10.06 -24.60
CA ALA A 88 -4.48 -9.30 -25.42
C ALA A 88 -4.44 -9.77 -26.89
N GLU A 89 -4.56 -11.07 -27.14
CA GLU A 89 -4.54 -11.63 -28.51
C GLU A 89 -5.72 -11.20 -29.37
N ARG A 90 -6.88 -10.91 -28.77
CA ARG A 90 -8.10 -10.55 -29.49
C ARG A 90 -8.47 -9.07 -29.42
N ASN A 91 -7.73 -8.26 -28.66
CA ASN A 91 -7.98 -6.84 -28.47
C ASN A 91 -6.75 -6.00 -28.78
N GLU A 92 -6.82 -5.17 -29.82
CA GLU A 92 -5.71 -4.27 -30.20
C GLU A 92 -5.33 -3.26 -29.12
N TRP A 93 -6.26 -2.97 -28.19
CA TRP A 93 -6.05 -2.06 -27.08
C TRP A 93 -5.32 -2.67 -25.87
N ALA A 94 -4.99 -3.97 -25.90
CA ALA A 94 -4.36 -4.68 -24.79
C ALA A 94 -3.02 -5.30 -25.20
N THR A 95 -1.95 -4.91 -24.52
CA THR A 95 -0.61 -5.50 -24.72
C THR A 95 -0.22 -6.35 -23.51
N TYR A 96 0.08 -7.63 -23.75
CA TYR A 96 0.54 -8.57 -22.72
C TYR A 96 2.06 -8.50 -22.55
N HIS A 97 2.50 -8.41 -21.30
CA HIS A 97 3.91 -8.34 -20.93
C HIS A 97 4.29 -9.47 -19.98
N VAL A 98 5.39 -10.15 -20.30
CA VAL A 98 6.11 -11.02 -19.35
C VAL A 98 7.41 -10.29 -18.99
N PRO A 99 7.48 -9.63 -17.83
CA PRO A 99 8.70 -8.94 -17.43
C PRO A 99 9.83 -9.95 -17.13
N ASP A 100 11.07 -9.46 -17.12
CA ASP A 100 12.24 -10.27 -16.74
C ASP A 100 12.25 -10.60 -15.23
N PHE A 101 11.57 -9.81 -14.41
CA PHE A 101 11.46 -10.08 -12.97
C PHE A 101 10.53 -11.27 -12.67
N ARG A 102 10.74 -11.86 -11.49
CA ARG A 102 10.09 -13.09 -11.04
C ARG A 102 9.66 -12.97 -9.59
N SER A 103 8.78 -13.88 -9.17
CA SER A 103 8.49 -14.07 -7.75
C SER A 103 9.68 -14.67 -6.99
N GLU A 104 9.58 -14.78 -5.67
CA GLU A 104 10.65 -15.36 -4.83
C GLU A 104 10.95 -16.83 -5.18
N GLU A 105 9.95 -17.57 -5.66
CA GLU A 105 10.12 -18.94 -6.17
C GLU A 105 10.31 -19.03 -7.69
N GLY A 106 10.51 -17.91 -8.37
CA GLY A 106 10.83 -17.89 -9.80
C GLY A 106 9.63 -17.96 -10.76
N ARG A 107 8.40 -17.75 -10.28
CA ARG A 107 7.20 -17.67 -11.15
C ARG A 107 7.17 -16.35 -11.91
N THR A 108 6.60 -16.39 -13.12
CA THR A 108 6.35 -15.19 -13.93
C THR A 108 5.31 -14.30 -13.26
N ILE A 109 5.45 -12.99 -13.41
CA ILE A 109 4.48 -12.01 -12.91
C ILE A 109 3.99 -11.18 -14.11
N PRO A 110 3.09 -11.73 -14.95
CA PRO A 110 2.62 -11.05 -16.14
C PRO A 110 1.70 -9.87 -15.80
N TYR A 111 1.67 -8.86 -16.66
CA TYR A 111 0.78 -7.71 -16.56
C TYR A 111 0.29 -7.30 -17.95
N LEU A 112 -0.76 -6.47 -17.98
CA LEU A 112 -1.29 -5.88 -19.20
C LEU A 112 -1.07 -4.36 -19.22
N HIS A 113 -0.73 -3.84 -20.39
CA HIS A 113 -0.81 -2.41 -20.70
C HIS A 113 -2.01 -2.18 -21.62
N LEU A 114 -2.98 -1.37 -21.18
CA LEU A 114 -4.23 -1.11 -21.88
C LEU A 114 -4.25 0.34 -22.37
N SER A 115 -4.28 0.53 -23.68
CA SER A 115 -4.32 1.85 -24.32
C SER A 115 -4.86 1.73 -25.74
N GLN A 116 -5.59 2.76 -26.22
CA GLN A 116 -5.91 2.86 -27.65
C GLN A 116 -4.62 2.88 -28.50
N PRO A 117 -4.56 2.12 -29.62
CA PRO A 117 -3.45 2.19 -30.56
C PRO A 117 -3.24 3.61 -31.08
N SER A 118 -1.97 4.02 -31.25
CA SER A 118 -1.67 5.30 -31.90
C SER A 118 -2.04 5.23 -33.38
N MET A 119 -2.97 6.08 -33.83
CA MET A 119 -3.35 6.13 -35.24
C MET A 119 -2.20 6.68 -36.09
N PRO A 120 -1.77 5.99 -37.18
CA PRO A 120 -0.60 6.39 -37.98
C PRO A 120 -0.66 7.80 -38.59
N ASP A 121 -1.87 8.32 -38.84
CA ASP A 121 -2.11 9.60 -39.51
C ASP A 121 -2.53 10.73 -38.55
N ALA A 122 -2.49 10.52 -37.23
CA ALA A 122 -2.74 11.58 -36.27
C ALA A 122 -1.54 12.54 -36.22
N SER A 123 -1.53 13.52 -37.11
CA SER A 123 -0.57 14.61 -37.09
C SER A 123 -0.59 15.32 -35.74
N ASN A 124 0.39 15.04 -34.90
CA ASN A 124 0.93 15.94 -33.89
C ASN A 124 -0.10 16.56 -32.90
N SER A 125 -0.82 15.72 -32.15
CA SER A 125 -0.95 15.89 -30.69
C SER A 125 -1.40 14.58 -30.06
N SER A 126 -0.51 13.86 -29.37
CA SER A 126 -0.97 12.88 -28.38
C SER A 126 -1.62 13.69 -27.27
N GLN A 127 -2.94 13.82 -27.30
CA GLN A 127 -3.69 14.33 -26.15
C GLN A 127 -3.18 13.61 -24.89
N PRO A 128 -2.88 14.33 -23.80
CA PRO A 128 -2.41 13.68 -22.59
C PRO A 128 -3.43 12.64 -22.13
N LYS A 129 -2.95 11.55 -21.52
CA LYS A 129 -3.82 10.54 -20.88
C LYS A 129 -3.58 10.50 -19.38
N LEU A 130 -4.62 10.18 -18.62
CA LEU A 130 -4.49 9.80 -17.22
C LEU A 130 -3.89 8.40 -17.16
N ARG A 131 -2.92 8.23 -16.26
CA ARG A 131 -2.11 7.01 -16.14
C ARG A 131 -2.61 6.31 -14.90
N VAL A 132 -3.17 5.12 -15.06
CA VAL A 132 -3.82 4.37 -13.99
C VAL A 132 -3.05 3.08 -13.75
N TRP A 133 -2.50 2.92 -12.55
CA TRP A 133 -1.91 1.67 -12.10
C TRP A 133 -2.95 0.89 -11.30
N ILE A 134 -3.23 -0.34 -11.70
CA ILE A 134 -4.13 -1.24 -11.00
C ILE A 134 -3.29 -2.44 -10.57
N GLN A 135 -3.28 -2.73 -9.26
CA GLN A 135 -2.66 -3.95 -8.74
C GLN A 135 -3.63 -4.71 -7.83
N ALA A 136 -3.52 -6.03 -7.86
CA ALA A 136 -4.30 -6.94 -7.05
C ALA A 136 -3.46 -8.11 -6.51
N ALA A 137 -4.01 -8.78 -5.49
CA ALA A 137 -3.38 -9.92 -4.82
C ALA A 137 -1.92 -9.67 -4.41
N ILE A 138 -1.66 -8.51 -3.81
CA ILE A 138 -0.42 -8.31 -3.03
C ILE A 138 -0.40 -9.24 -1.82
N HIS A 139 -1.57 -9.59 -1.28
CA HIS A 139 -1.74 -10.74 -0.40
C HIS A 139 -2.43 -11.88 -1.14
N GLY A 140 -1.91 -13.10 -0.99
CA GLY A 140 -2.39 -14.25 -1.75
C GLY A 140 -3.67 -14.88 -1.24
N ASN A 141 -4.06 -14.60 0.01
CA ASN A 141 -5.30 -15.07 0.63
C ASN A 141 -6.47 -14.08 0.47
N GLU A 142 -6.38 -13.17 -0.51
CA GLU A 142 -7.39 -12.14 -0.83
C GLU A 142 -7.91 -12.30 -2.27
N PRO A 143 -8.49 -13.46 -2.62
CA PRO A 143 -8.82 -13.84 -4.00
C PRO A 143 -9.94 -13.04 -4.67
N ALA A 144 -10.76 -12.26 -3.96
CA ALA A 144 -11.68 -11.36 -4.66
C ALA A 144 -10.93 -10.21 -5.34
N ALA A 145 -9.74 -9.86 -4.86
CA ALA A 145 -8.93 -8.79 -5.44
C ALA A 145 -8.45 -9.13 -6.85
N ASP A 146 -7.78 -10.26 -7.05
CA ASP A 146 -7.30 -10.65 -8.38
C ASP A 146 -8.46 -11.04 -9.30
N GLU A 147 -9.43 -11.80 -8.82
CA GLU A 147 -10.61 -12.15 -9.61
C GLU A 147 -11.42 -10.91 -10.04
N GLY A 148 -11.49 -9.87 -9.19
CA GLY A 148 -12.08 -8.57 -9.54
C GLY A 148 -11.33 -7.83 -10.65
N ALA A 149 -10.00 -7.89 -10.65
CA ALA A 149 -9.19 -7.35 -11.74
C ALA A 149 -9.41 -8.14 -13.06
N LEU A 150 -9.57 -9.46 -12.97
CA LEU A 150 -9.92 -10.30 -14.14
C LEU A 150 -11.35 -10.03 -14.63
N ALA A 151 -12.29 -9.74 -13.73
CA ALA A 151 -13.66 -9.37 -14.10
C ALA A 151 -13.71 -8.03 -14.82
N LEU A 152 -12.85 -7.07 -14.43
CA LEU A 152 -12.69 -5.81 -15.18
C LEU A 152 -12.21 -6.09 -16.61
N LEU A 153 -11.19 -6.92 -16.79
CA LEU A 153 -10.69 -7.28 -18.13
C LEU A 153 -11.77 -7.96 -18.97
N ALA A 154 -12.55 -8.87 -18.38
CA ALA A 154 -13.66 -9.52 -19.06
C ALA A 154 -14.74 -8.51 -19.49
N LYS A 155 -15.07 -7.54 -18.64
CA LYS A 155 -16.03 -6.47 -18.94
C LYS A 155 -15.53 -5.56 -20.07
N LEU A 156 -14.23 -5.22 -20.07
CA LEU A 156 -13.61 -4.43 -21.13
C LEU A 156 -13.67 -5.17 -22.49
N ASP A 157 -13.37 -6.47 -22.48
CA ASP A 157 -13.45 -7.33 -23.66
C ASP A 157 -14.88 -7.50 -24.19
N ALA A 158 -15.86 -7.67 -23.30
CA ALA A 158 -17.26 -7.81 -23.67
C ALA A 158 -17.90 -6.51 -24.19
N ASN A 159 -17.41 -5.34 -23.79
CA ASN A 159 -17.99 -4.04 -24.14
C ASN A 159 -16.96 -3.08 -24.76
N GLN A 160 -16.68 -3.29 -26.04
CA GLN A 160 -15.69 -2.51 -26.81
C GLN A 160 -16.01 -1.01 -26.87
N THR A 161 -17.29 -0.62 -26.90
CA THR A 161 -17.70 0.79 -26.90
C THR A 161 -17.35 1.49 -25.58
N TRP A 162 -17.64 0.84 -24.45
CA TRP A 162 -17.25 1.34 -23.13
C TRP A 162 -15.72 1.40 -23.00
N THR A 163 -15.03 0.35 -23.42
CA THR A 163 -13.55 0.29 -23.42
C THR A 163 -12.93 1.41 -24.23
N ALA A 164 -13.42 1.66 -25.45
CA ALA A 164 -12.94 2.78 -26.28
C ALA A 164 -13.17 4.13 -25.58
N SER A 165 -14.32 4.32 -24.93
CA SER A 165 -14.61 5.56 -24.18
C SER A 165 -13.68 5.78 -22.99
N LEU A 166 -13.20 4.71 -22.35
CA LEU A 166 -12.23 4.80 -21.26
C LEU A 166 -10.82 5.07 -21.80
N LEU A 167 -10.36 4.24 -22.75
CA LEU A 167 -8.98 4.26 -23.24
C LEU A 167 -8.67 5.42 -24.19
N ASP A 168 -9.66 6.20 -24.60
CA ASP A 168 -9.48 7.53 -25.21
C ASP A 168 -8.71 8.47 -24.27
N LYS A 169 -9.02 8.42 -22.96
CA LYS A 169 -8.43 9.32 -21.95
C LYS A 169 -7.53 8.62 -20.94
N LEU A 170 -7.58 7.28 -20.87
CA LEU A 170 -6.84 6.48 -19.90
C LEU A 170 -5.74 5.66 -20.59
N ASP A 171 -4.61 5.58 -19.90
CA ASP A 171 -3.53 4.65 -20.13
C ASP A 171 -3.40 3.80 -18.87
N ILE A 172 -3.59 2.48 -18.95
CA ILE A 172 -3.75 1.63 -17.77
C ILE A 172 -2.68 0.54 -17.75
N VAL A 173 -1.95 0.41 -16.65
CA VAL A 173 -1.18 -0.80 -16.37
C VAL A 173 -1.93 -1.61 -15.32
N LEU A 174 -2.26 -2.85 -15.64
CA LEU A 174 -2.98 -3.77 -14.77
C LEU A 174 -2.10 -4.98 -14.44
N LEU A 175 -1.69 -5.07 -13.18
CA LEU A 175 -0.96 -6.17 -12.57
C LEU A 175 -1.95 -7.03 -11.76
N PRO A 176 -2.51 -8.10 -12.36
CA PRO A 176 -3.62 -8.82 -11.75
C PRO A 176 -3.20 -9.64 -10.53
N ARG A 177 -1.92 -10.04 -10.44
CA ARG A 177 -1.41 -10.84 -9.34
C ARG A 177 0.01 -10.41 -8.96
N TYR A 178 0.10 -9.60 -7.91
CA TYR A 178 1.37 -9.14 -7.37
C TYR A 178 2.14 -10.29 -6.70
N ASN A 179 1.50 -11.04 -5.79
CA ASN A 179 2.12 -12.09 -4.98
C ASN A 179 1.72 -13.48 -5.50
N VAL A 180 2.37 -13.90 -6.58
CA VAL A 180 2.05 -15.18 -7.25
C VAL A 180 2.27 -16.38 -6.31
N ASP A 181 3.36 -16.37 -5.53
CA ASP A 181 3.69 -17.47 -4.60
C ASP A 181 2.71 -17.51 -3.43
N GLY A 182 2.34 -16.35 -2.88
CA GLY A 182 1.33 -16.27 -1.83
C GLY A 182 -0.03 -16.79 -2.29
N VAL A 183 -0.42 -16.54 -3.54
CA VAL A 183 -1.69 -17.10 -4.09
C VAL A 183 -1.60 -18.62 -4.25
N GLU A 184 -0.45 -19.15 -4.69
CA GLU A 184 -0.22 -20.60 -4.79
C GLU A 184 -0.42 -21.28 -3.43
N TYR A 185 0.13 -20.66 -2.38
CA TYR A 185 0.04 -21.13 -0.99
C TYR A 185 -1.20 -20.63 -0.23
N PHE A 186 -2.13 -19.96 -0.92
CA PHE A 186 -3.28 -19.29 -0.32
C PHE A 186 -2.97 -18.56 1.01
N GLN A 187 -1.85 -17.83 1.04
CA GLN A 187 -1.33 -17.14 2.23
C GLN A 187 -1.17 -15.65 1.98
N ARG A 188 -1.11 -14.89 3.07
CA ARG A 188 -0.97 -13.43 3.00
C ARG A 188 0.39 -12.99 2.44
N GLU A 189 1.46 -13.62 2.92
CA GLU A 189 2.82 -13.14 2.74
C GLU A 189 3.49 -13.70 1.48
N LEU A 190 4.66 -13.14 1.13
CA LEU A 190 5.56 -13.76 0.16
C LEU A 190 6.08 -15.12 0.68
N ALA A 191 6.77 -15.90 -0.15
CA ALA A 191 7.36 -17.18 0.26
C ALA A 191 8.34 -17.02 1.46
N SER A 192 8.97 -15.85 1.58
CA SER A 192 9.82 -15.43 2.70
C SER A 192 9.08 -15.11 4.00
N ASN A 193 7.75 -15.23 4.04
CA ASN A 193 6.88 -14.91 5.19
C ASN A 193 6.88 -13.43 5.62
N LEU A 194 7.35 -12.54 4.74
CA LEU A 194 7.27 -11.09 4.88
C LEU A 194 6.05 -10.54 4.15
N ASP A 195 5.39 -9.55 4.75
CA ASP A 195 4.23 -8.90 4.15
C ASP A 195 4.72 -7.91 3.06
N PRO A 196 4.41 -8.15 1.77
CA PRO A 196 4.85 -7.25 0.69
C PRO A 196 4.23 -5.85 0.81
N ASN A 197 3.06 -5.71 1.44
CA ASN A 197 2.43 -4.43 1.76
C ASN A 197 3.00 -3.81 3.06
N ARG A 198 4.17 -4.27 3.52
CA ARG A 198 5.04 -3.62 4.52
C ARG A 198 6.45 -3.36 3.98
N ASP A 199 6.67 -3.56 2.69
CA ASP A 199 7.99 -3.53 2.07
C ASP A 199 8.25 -2.27 1.21
N HIS A 200 7.28 -1.36 1.09
CA HIS A 200 7.38 -0.25 0.12
C HIS A 200 8.36 0.88 0.50
N SER A 201 8.84 0.95 1.74
CA SER A 201 9.88 1.89 2.16
C SER A 201 11.27 1.24 2.22
N LYS A 202 11.38 0.08 2.87
CA LYS A 202 12.64 -0.66 3.04
C LYS A 202 13.10 -1.38 1.77
N LEU A 203 12.14 -1.78 0.92
CA LEU A 203 12.32 -2.53 -0.32
C LEU A 203 13.27 -3.71 -0.13
N ASN A 204 12.98 -4.61 0.80
CA ASN A 204 13.83 -5.77 1.05
C ASN A 204 13.64 -6.84 -0.02
N SER A 205 12.41 -7.08 -0.48
CA SER A 205 12.13 -8.06 -1.52
C SER A 205 12.52 -7.55 -2.90
N GLN A 206 13.20 -8.38 -3.68
CA GLN A 206 13.56 -8.06 -5.06
C GLN A 206 12.31 -7.92 -5.95
N GLN A 207 11.31 -8.77 -5.74
CA GLN A 207 10.01 -8.69 -6.42
C GLN A 207 9.35 -7.32 -6.18
N THR A 208 9.31 -6.84 -4.93
CA THR A 208 8.77 -5.51 -4.60
C THR A 208 9.54 -4.39 -5.29
N ARG A 209 10.88 -4.47 -5.31
CA ARG A 209 11.71 -3.48 -6.02
C ARG A 209 11.37 -3.40 -7.50
N ASP A 210 11.25 -4.55 -8.15
CA ASP A 210 11.04 -4.60 -9.60
C ASP A 210 9.64 -4.12 -9.99
N ILE A 211 8.62 -4.47 -9.22
CA ILE A 211 7.26 -3.94 -9.39
C ILE A 211 7.24 -2.43 -9.11
N LYS A 212 7.93 -1.96 -8.05
CA LYS A 212 8.00 -0.53 -7.71
C LYS A 212 8.71 0.28 -8.80
N LYS A 213 9.77 -0.25 -9.41
CA LYS A 213 10.43 0.36 -10.57
C LYS A 213 9.49 0.51 -11.75
N LEU A 214 8.75 -0.56 -12.07
CA LEU A 214 7.79 -0.56 -13.17
C LEU A 214 6.71 0.52 -12.94
N ALA A 215 6.10 0.54 -11.75
CA ALA A 215 5.10 1.55 -11.38
C ALA A 215 5.69 2.98 -11.36
N GLY A 216 6.89 3.15 -10.82
CA GLY A 216 7.58 4.45 -10.74
C GLY A 216 7.92 5.02 -12.12
N ALA A 217 8.36 4.17 -13.05
CA ALA A 217 8.64 4.50 -14.44
C ALA A 217 7.36 4.85 -15.22
N PHE A 218 6.26 4.13 -14.96
CA PHE A 218 4.95 4.47 -15.51
C PHE A 218 4.42 5.82 -15.01
N SER A 219 4.78 6.19 -13.77
CA SER A 219 4.47 7.48 -13.15
C SER A 219 2.94 7.75 -13.11
N PRO A 220 2.19 6.92 -12.37
CA PRO A 220 0.74 6.96 -12.38
C PRO A 220 0.18 8.27 -11.81
N HIS A 221 -0.92 8.72 -12.40
CA HIS A 221 -1.81 9.74 -11.83
C HIS A 221 -2.73 9.13 -10.78
N ILE A 222 -3.18 7.89 -11.01
CA ILE A 222 -4.09 7.14 -10.15
C ILE A 222 -3.52 5.74 -9.88
N VAL A 223 -3.59 5.28 -8.63
CA VAL A 223 -3.16 3.95 -8.19
C VAL A 223 -4.30 3.28 -7.43
N LEU A 224 -4.70 2.09 -7.88
CA LEU A 224 -5.73 1.26 -7.25
C LEU A 224 -5.08 -0.01 -6.72
N ASP A 225 -5.20 -0.23 -5.42
CA ASP A 225 -4.63 -1.38 -4.73
C ASP A 225 -5.78 -2.20 -4.14
N LEU A 226 -5.98 -3.41 -4.69
CA LEU A 226 -7.12 -4.26 -4.39
C LEU A 226 -6.77 -5.29 -3.31
N HIS A 227 -7.57 -5.30 -2.25
CA HIS A 227 -7.42 -6.10 -1.04
C HIS A 227 -8.75 -6.68 -0.57
N GLU A 228 -8.66 -7.58 0.40
CA GLU A 228 -9.76 -7.99 1.25
C GLU A 228 -9.44 -7.84 2.75
N TYR A 229 -10.43 -7.45 3.56
CA TYR A 229 -10.28 -7.40 5.01
C TYR A 229 -10.91 -8.62 5.70
N SER A 230 -10.50 -8.88 6.94
CA SER A 230 -11.01 -9.99 7.76
C SER A 230 -12.48 -9.81 8.16
N ALA A 231 -13.29 -10.78 7.77
CA ALA A 231 -14.70 -10.94 8.12
C ALA A 231 -14.86 -11.48 9.57
N THR A 232 -14.31 -10.75 10.55
CA THR A 232 -14.36 -11.14 11.96
C THR A 232 -14.98 -10.02 12.80
N SER A 233 -15.34 -10.35 14.05
CA SER A 233 -15.85 -9.35 14.98
C SER A 233 -14.83 -8.22 15.17
N ARG A 234 -15.18 -7.06 15.72
CA ARG A 234 -14.20 -6.03 16.13
C ARG A 234 -14.45 -5.52 17.55
N GLY A 235 -15.16 -6.32 18.35
CA GLY A 235 -15.51 -6.05 19.73
C GLY A 235 -16.86 -6.67 20.09
N GLY A 236 -16.96 -7.27 21.28
CA GLY A 236 -18.15 -8.01 21.70
C GLY A 236 -18.66 -8.98 20.61
N ASN A 237 -19.94 -8.83 20.24
CA ASN A 237 -20.63 -9.62 19.22
C ASN A 237 -20.82 -8.85 17.90
N TYR A 238 -19.98 -7.86 17.60
CA TYR A 238 -20.18 -6.98 16.44
C TYR A 238 -19.17 -7.26 15.34
N GLN A 239 -19.65 -7.60 14.13
CA GLN A 239 -18.86 -7.70 12.90
C GLN A 239 -19.07 -6.47 12.02
N VAL A 240 -18.04 -6.01 11.31
CA VAL A 240 -18.20 -4.87 10.39
C VAL A 240 -19.21 -5.23 9.29
N ALA A 241 -20.22 -4.38 9.12
CA ALA A 241 -21.34 -4.59 8.19
C ALA A 241 -21.06 -4.15 6.74
N ALA A 242 -19.84 -3.66 6.45
CA ALA A 242 -19.48 -3.10 5.15
C ALA A 242 -19.16 -4.20 4.13
N ASP A 243 -19.57 -4.03 2.87
CA ASP A 243 -19.00 -4.78 1.75
C ASP A 243 -17.60 -4.29 1.40
N SER A 244 -17.41 -2.97 1.50
CA SER A 244 -16.13 -2.33 1.24
C SER A 244 -15.74 -1.34 2.33
N LEU A 245 -14.52 -1.49 2.81
CA LEU A 245 -13.80 -0.47 3.52
C LEU A 245 -12.97 0.36 2.52
N LEU A 246 -13.06 1.68 2.60
CA LEU A 246 -12.40 2.59 1.66
C LEU A 246 -11.35 3.46 2.36
N SER A 247 -10.17 3.59 1.75
CA SER A 247 -9.14 4.55 2.16
C SER A 247 -8.41 5.15 0.98
N TYR A 248 -7.63 6.20 1.24
CA TYR A 248 -6.83 6.87 0.22
C TYR A 248 -5.51 7.39 0.80
N GLY A 249 -4.55 7.70 -0.06
CA GLY A 249 -3.26 8.28 0.31
C GLY A 249 -3.43 9.65 1.00
N ARG A 250 -3.12 9.71 2.30
CA ARG A 250 -3.36 10.89 3.16
C ARG A 250 -2.11 11.54 3.75
N ASN A 251 -0.95 10.92 3.56
CA ASN A 251 0.33 11.41 4.07
C ASN A 251 0.51 12.91 3.80
N LEU A 252 0.93 13.68 4.81
CA LEU A 252 1.03 15.14 4.70
C LEU A 252 2.07 15.65 3.69
N ASN A 253 2.99 14.80 3.22
CA ASN A 253 3.90 15.15 2.11
C ASN A 253 3.27 14.95 0.71
N ILE A 254 2.03 14.48 0.61
CA ILE A 254 1.23 14.49 -0.62
C ILE A 254 0.57 15.87 -0.75
N HIS A 255 0.65 16.48 -1.93
CA HIS A 255 0.06 17.80 -2.17
C HIS A 255 -1.42 17.82 -1.76
N LYS A 256 -1.83 18.87 -1.05
CA LYS A 256 -3.16 18.97 -0.42
C LYS A 256 -4.32 18.86 -1.42
N ASP A 257 -4.11 19.32 -2.66
CA ASP A 257 -5.14 19.29 -3.69
C ASP A 257 -5.32 17.87 -4.26
N ILE A 258 -4.25 17.08 -4.34
CA ILE A 258 -4.33 15.64 -4.68
C ILE A 258 -5.10 14.89 -3.60
N ARG A 259 -4.80 15.14 -2.32
CA ARG A 259 -5.53 14.53 -1.20
C ARG A 259 -7.00 14.93 -1.20
N SER A 260 -7.28 16.21 -1.44
CA SER A 260 -8.65 16.72 -1.54
C SER A 260 -9.42 16.12 -2.72
N LEU A 261 -8.75 15.91 -3.86
CA LEU A 261 -9.34 15.25 -5.03
C LEU A 261 -9.64 13.77 -4.74
N ALA A 262 -8.71 13.05 -4.10
CA ALA A 262 -8.93 11.67 -3.67
C ALA A 262 -10.16 11.55 -2.75
N GLN A 263 -10.26 12.39 -1.72
CA GLN A 263 -11.37 12.38 -0.77
C GLN A 263 -12.70 12.82 -1.38
N ASN A 264 -12.73 14.03 -1.94
CA ASN A 264 -13.98 14.73 -2.23
C ASN A 264 -14.57 14.36 -3.60
N LEU A 265 -13.76 13.80 -4.50
CA LEU A 265 -14.23 13.27 -5.78
C LEU A 265 -14.31 11.74 -5.74
N PHE A 266 -13.17 11.06 -5.58
CA PHE A 266 -13.11 9.61 -5.80
C PHE A 266 -13.77 8.81 -4.68
N ILE A 267 -13.40 9.04 -3.41
CA ILE A 267 -13.99 8.30 -2.27
C ILE A 267 -15.49 8.60 -2.16
N LYS A 268 -15.89 9.87 -2.36
CA LYS A 268 -17.30 10.22 -2.38
C LYS A 268 -18.07 9.46 -3.47
N ARG A 269 -17.59 9.49 -4.72
CA ARG A 269 -18.26 8.80 -5.84
C ARG A 269 -18.27 7.29 -5.67
N LEU A 270 -17.22 6.70 -5.11
CA LEU A 270 -17.19 5.29 -4.73
C LEU A 270 -18.29 4.96 -3.73
N GLY A 271 -18.43 5.74 -2.65
CA GLY A 271 -19.49 5.56 -1.68
C GLY A 271 -20.88 5.65 -2.30
N ASP A 272 -21.13 6.73 -3.06
CA ASP A 272 -22.42 6.94 -3.75
C ASP A 272 -22.76 5.74 -4.66
N THR A 273 -21.79 5.22 -5.43
CA THR A 273 -22.04 4.10 -6.35
C THR A 273 -22.17 2.74 -5.63
N LEU A 274 -21.51 2.54 -4.49
CA LEU A 274 -21.75 1.36 -3.66
C LEU A 274 -23.18 1.38 -3.11
N ASP A 275 -23.63 2.52 -2.60
CA ASP A 275 -25.01 2.70 -2.13
C ASP A 275 -26.04 2.48 -3.26
N GLU A 276 -25.79 3.01 -4.46
CA GLU A 276 -26.60 2.80 -5.67
C GLU A 276 -26.74 1.31 -6.04
N ASN A 277 -25.77 0.46 -5.68
CA ASN A 277 -25.76 -0.98 -5.96
C ASN A 277 -26.16 -1.84 -4.73
N GLY A 278 -26.67 -1.23 -3.66
CA GLY A 278 -27.05 -1.95 -2.44
C GLY A 278 -25.86 -2.61 -1.73
N LEU A 279 -24.67 -2.02 -1.87
CA LEU A 279 -23.44 -2.44 -1.21
C LEU A 279 -23.10 -1.45 -0.09
N THR A 280 -22.87 -1.96 1.12
CA THR A 280 -22.55 -1.12 2.27
C THR A 280 -21.07 -0.75 2.28
N TRP A 281 -20.73 0.41 2.84
CA TRP A 281 -19.33 0.84 2.93
C TRP A 281 -19.06 1.71 4.16
N GLU A 282 -17.81 1.72 4.59
CA GLU A 282 -17.30 2.56 5.68
C GLU A 282 -15.84 2.97 5.39
N PRO A 283 -15.28 3.98 6.08
CA PRO A 283 -13.84 4.22 6.06
C PRO A 283 -13.07 3.01 6.58
N TYR A 284 -11.92 2.73 5.97
CA TYR A 284 -11.04 1.65 6.43
C TYR A 284 -10.54 1.87 7.86
N VAL A 285 -10.62 0.79 8.64
CA VAL A 285 -10.26 0.77 10.05
C VAL A 285 -9.53 -0.50 10.45
N THR A 286 -8.60 -0.34 11.39
CA THR A 286 -8.01 -1.42 12.19
C THR A 286 -8.51 -1.35 13.63
N SER A 287 -8.35 -2.44 14.39
CA SER A 287 -8.68 -2.48 15.82
C SER A 287 -7.39 -2.68 16.62
N PRO A 288 -6.86 -1.63 17.28
CA PRO A 288 -5.57 -1.73 17.99
C PRO A 288 -5.64 -2.63 19.23
N SER A 289 -6.84 -2.77 19.79
CA SER A 289 -7.12 -3.69 20.89
C SER A 289 -8.40 -4.45 20.57
N TRP A 290 -8.45 -5.69 21.07
CA TRP A 290 -9.60 -6.56 20.95
C TRP A 290 -10.17 -6.79 22.33
N ASN A 291 -11.41 -6.37 22.55
CA ASN A 291 -12.15 -6.63 23.78
C ASN A 291 -13.48 -7.32 23.43
N SER A 292 -13.53 -8.62 23.68
CA SER A 292 -14.71 -9.45 23.42
C SER A 292 -15.74 -9.40 24.55
N THR A 293 -15.49 -8.66 25.64
CA THR A 293 -16.47 -8.50 26.71
C THR A 293 -17.70 -7.76 26.16
N PRO A 294 -18.92 -8.32 26.27
CA PRO A 294 -20.13 -7.65 25.83
C PRO A 294 -20.28 -6.27 26.48
N GLY A 295 -20.59 -5.25 25.68
CA GLY A 295 -20.73 -3.86 26.13
C GLY A 295 -19.41 -3.10 26.32
N ALA A 296 -18.24 -3.72 26.06
CA ALA A 296 -16.98 -3.00 26.03
C ALA A 296 -16.96 -1.94 24.93
N ALA A 297 -16.31 -0.80 25.21
CA ALA A 297 -16.09 0.23 24.21
C ALA A 297 -15.23 -0.33 23.06
N ILE A 298 -15.68 -0.09 21.83
CA ILE A 298 -14.95 -0.46 20.62
C ILE A 298 -14.05 0.71 20.24
N THR A 299 -12.75 0.43 20.04
CA THR A 299 -11.79 1.41 19.53
C THR A 299 -11.41 1.03 18.11
N LEU A 300 -11.59 1.97 17.17
CA LEU A 300 -11.22 1.81 15.78
C LEU A 300 -10.17 2.86 15.42
N GLU A 301 -9.14 2.44 14.69
CA GLU A 301 -8.14 3.33 14.12
C GLU A 301 -8.35 3.40 12.62
N GLU A 302 -8.63 4.61 12.12
CA GLU A 302 -8.73 4.83 10.69
C GLU A 302 -7.37 4.56 10.02
N GLY A 303 -7.39 4.02 8.79
CA GLY A 303 -6.20 3.74 8.00
C GLY A 303 -5.12 4.82 8.09
N GLY A 304 -3.92 4.39 8.44
CA GLY A 304 -2.76 5.27 8.67
C GLY A 304 -2.05 5.68 7.38
N ASN A 305 -1.09 6.59 7.54
CA ASN A 305 -0.37 7.24 6.44
C ASN A 305 1.05 6.69 6.23
N THR A 306 1.33 5.50 6.77
CA THR A 306 2.67 4.90 6.76
C THR A 306 3.11 4.55 5.34
N VAL A 307 4.36 4.90 5.03
CA VAL A 307 5.03 4.71 3.74
C VAL A 307 5.51 3.27 3.56
N ARG A 308 5.52 2.45 4.62
CA ARG A 308 5.75 1.00 4.47
C ARG A 308 4.65 0.30 3.66
N SER A 309 3.45 0.87 3.61
CA SER A 309 2.32 0.37 2.83
C SER A 309 2.30 0.92 1.40
N GLY A 310 1.68 0.18 0.48
CA GLY A 310 1.48 0.60 -0.90
C GLY A 310 0.72 1.92 -0.98
N MET A 311 -0.36 2.06 -0.20
CA MET A 311 -1.17 3.28 -0.13
C MET A 311 -0.33 4.53 0.17
N GLY A 312 0.51 4.48 1.20
CA GLY A 312 1.38 5.60 1.57
C GLY A 312 2.47 5.85 0.54
N ALA A 313 3.17 4.80 0.10
CA ALA A 313 4.31 4.94 -0.81
C ALA A 313 3.92 5.35 -2.23
N TYR A 314 2.78 4.91 -2.75
CA TYR A 314 2.29 5.33 -4.05
C TYR A 314 1.68 6.73 -4.00
N GLY A 315 1.08 7.13 -2.88
CA GLY A 315 0.62 8.50 -2.68
C GLY A 315 1.78 9.50 -2.78
N LEU A 316 2.96 9.15 -2.24
CA LEU A 316 4.18 9.97 -2.32
C LEU A 316 4.81 10.06 -3.71
N LEU A 317 4.25 9.36 -4.72
CA LEU A 317 4.53 9.64 -6.13
C LEU A 317 3.78 10.89 -6.64
N GLN A 318 3.09 11.61 -5.75
CA GLN A 318 2.11 12.65 -6.06
C GLN A 318 1.01 12.07 -6.96
N SER A 319 0.38 11.01 -6.48
CA SER A 319 -0.71 10.31 -7.18
C SER A 319 -1.93 10.15 -6.27
N ILE A 320 -3.10 10.05 -6.88
CA ILE A 320 -4.32 9.61 -6.18
C ILE A 320 -4.18 8.11 -5.95
N THR A 321 -3.95 7.70 -4.70
CA THR A 321 -3.90 6.27 -4.36
C THR A 321 -5.13 5.90 -3.55
N ILE A 322 -5.83 4.83 -3.94
CA ILE A 322 -7.04 4.34 -3.29
C ILE A 322 -6.85 2.89 -2.90
N LEU A 323 -7.16 2.59 -1.64
CA LEU A 323 -7.17 1.25 -1.09
C LEU A 323 -8.59 0.69 -1.16
N PHE A 324 -8.75 -0.44 -1.84
CA PHE A 324 -10.01 -1.18 -1.91
C PHE A 324 -9.94 -2.38 -0.96
N GLU A 325 -10.65 -2.33 0.15
CA GLU A 325 -10.69 -3.43 1.13
C GLU A 325 -12.08 -4.05 1.13
N THR A 326 -12.30 -5.09 0.33
CA THR A 326 -13.57 -5.82 0.30
C THR A 326 -13.63 -6.83 1.46
N ARG A 327 -14.80 -7.07 2.04
CA ARG A 327 -14.94 -8.10 3.09
C ARG A 327 -14.63 -9.49 2.52
N GLY A 328 -13.68 -10.26 3.08
CA GLY A 328 -13.39 -11.56 2.48
C GLY A 328 -12.39 -12.52 3.11
N ILE A 329 -11.38 -12.03 3.83
CA ILE A 329 -10.40 -12.90 4.49
C ILE A 329 -11.15 -13.84 5.47
N ARG A 330 -10.81 -15.13 5.41
CA ARG A 330 -11.41 -16.28 6.14
C ARG A 330 -12.75 -16.80 5.63
N LEU A 331 -13.38 -16.16 4.64
CA LEU A 331 -14.68 -16.62 4.12
C LEU A 331 -14.58 -17.74 3.08
N ALA A 332 -13.38 -18.04 2.59
CA ALA A 332 -13.17 -19.01 1.50
C ALA A 332 -14.14 -18.68 0.35
N ASN A 333 -14.93 -19.64 -0.16
CA ASN A 333 -15.88 -19.42 -1.25
C ASN A 333 -17.20 -18.70 -0.87
N GLN A 334 -17.43 -18.35 0.40
CA GLN A 334 -18.68 -17.69 0.80
C GLN A 334 -18.76 -16.27 0.21
N HIS A 335 -19.96 -15.86 -0.22
CA HIS A 335 -20.26 -14.54 -0.80
C HIS A 335 -19.33 -14.13 -1.97
N PHE A 336 -18.69 -15.09 -2.65
CA PHE A 336 -17.61 -14.78 -3.59
C PHE A 336 -18.07 -13.92 -4.78
N GLN A 337 -19.25 -14.20 -5.34
CA GLN A 337 -19.86 -13.35 -6.38
C GLN A 337 -19.97 -11.90 -5.89
N ARG A 338 -20.57 -11.66 -4.71
CA ARG A 338 -20.77 -10.31 -4.17
C ARG A 338 -19.43 -9.58 -3.96
N ARG A 339 -18.41 -10.29 -3.48
CA ARG A 339 -17.08 -9.72 -3.25
C ARG A 339 -16.39 -9.31 -4.55
N VAL A 340 -16.44 -10.16 -5.58
CA VAL A 340 -15.85 -9.87 -6.89
C VAL A 340 -16.63 -8.77 -7.62
N ALA A 341 -17.97 -8.79 -7.55
CA ALA A 341 -18.81 -7.73 -8.07
C ALA A 341 -18.53 -6.38 -7.40
N THR A 342 -18.30 -6.37 -6.08
CA THR A 342 -17.90 -5.17 -5.34
C THR A 342 -16.57 -4.61 -5.86
N GLN A 343 -15.57 -5.46 -6.13
CA GLN A 343 -14.30 -5.01 -6.73
C GLN A 343 -14.50 -4.45 -8.15
N LEU A 344 -15.31 -5.12 -8.99
CA LEU A 344 -15.61 -4.68 -10.35
C LEU A 344 -16.33 -3.32 -10.38
N ILE A 345 -17.29 -3.11 -9.49
CA ILE A 345 -17.99 -1.83 -9.32
C ILE A 345 -16.97 -0.75 -8.96
N LYS A 346 -16.17 -0.95 -7.91
CA LYS A 346 -15.18 0.06 -7.46
C LYS A 346 -14.18 0.42 -8.56
N LEU A 347 -13.66 -0.58 -9.28
CA LEU A 347 -12.78 -0.37 -10.42
C LEU A 347 -13.46 0.45 -11.52
N SER A 348 -14.65 0.03 -11.96
CA SER A 348 -15.42 0.75 -13.00
C SER A 348 -15.70 2.20 -12.59
N THR A 349 -16.13 2.42 -11.35
CA THR A 349 -16.45 3.74 -10.81
C THR A 349 -15.25 4.68 -10.86
N VAL A 350 -14.06 4.23 -10.46
CA VAL A 350 -12.88 5.10 -10.49
C VAL A 350 -12.47 5.45 -11.92
N LEU A 351 -12.48 4.48 -12.85
CA LEU A 351 -12.13 4.71 -14.25
C LEU A 351 -13.11 5.69 -14.91
N GLU A 352 -14.41 5.50 -14.72
CA GLU A 352 -15.46 6.38 -15.25
C GLU A 352 -15.41 7.78 -14.62
N THR A 353 -15.14 7.87 -13.32
CA THR A 353 -14.96 9.14 -12.60
C THR A 353 -13.76 9.92 -13.15
N ALA A 354 -12.65 9.23 -13.40
CA ALA A 354 -11.44 9.82 -13.97
C ALA A 354 -11.69 10.38 -15.38
N VAL A 355 -12.38 9.62 -16.24
CA VAL A 355 -12.71 10.05 -17.62
C VAL A 355 -13.68 11.24 -17.64
N SER A 356 -14.70 11.19 -16.77
CA SER A 356 -15.73 12.23 -16.66
C SER A 356 -15.17 13.55 -16.10
N ASN A 357 -14.07 13.48 -15.34
CA ASN A 357 -13.42 14.63 -14.72
C ASN A 357 -12.00 14.87 -15.26
N PHE A 358 -11.70 14.40 -16.48
CA PHE A 358 -10.34 14.31 -17.02
C PHE A 358 -9.53 15.60 -16.84
N ASP A 359 -10.03 16.73 -17.35
CA ASP A 359 -9.29 18.01 -17.32
C ASP A 359 -8.98 18.45 -15.89
N ARG A 360 -9.97 18.31 -14.99
CA ARG A 360 -9.82 18.64 -13.58
C ARG A 360 -8.78 17.75 -12.92
N VAL A 361 -8.85 16.43 -13.13
CA VAL A 361 -7.94 15.47 -12.50
C VAL A 361 -6.52 15.67 -13.02
N TYR A 362 -6.34 15.72 -14.34
CA TYR A 362 -5.04 15.87 -14.97
C TYR A 362 -4.35 17.18 -14.58
N SER A 363 -5.04 18.32 -14.76
CA SER A 363 -4.48 19.63 -14.41
C SER A 363 -4.21 19.79 -12.92
N THR A 364 -5.07 19.26 -12.04
CA THR A 364 -4.84 19.32 -10.59
C THR A 364 -3.59 18.55 -10.19
N ILE A 365 -3.39 17.34 -10.72
CA ILE A 365 -2.22 16.52 -10.36
C ILE A 365 -0.94 17.14 -10.93
N GLU A 366 -0.90 17.47 -12.23
CA GLU A 366 0.31 18.01 -12.84
C GLU A 366 0.66 19.41 -12.30
N GLY A 367 -0.34 20.25 -12.01
CA GLY A 367 -0.15 21.51 -11.28
C GLY A 367 0.40 21.29 -9.88
N SER A 368 -0.20 20.37 -9.11
CA SER A 368 0.25 20.00 -7.77
C SER A 368 1.69 19.46 -7.74
N VAL A 369 2.10 18.72 -8.78
CA VAL A 369 3.48 18.23 -8.93
C VAL A 369 4.45 19.39 -9.12
N ASN A 370 4.11 20.35 -9.99
CA ASN A 370 4.94 21.54 -10.21
C ASN A 370 5.05 22.39 -8.93
N ASP A 371 3.93 22.61 -8.24
CA ASP A 371 3.89 23.32 -6.96
C ASP A 371 4.71 22.58 -5.89
N PHE A 372 4.58 21.26 -5.80
CA PHE A 372 5.37 20.44 -4.87
C PHE A 372 6.87 20.50 -5.17
N ILE A 373 7.27 20.52 -6.44
CA ILE A 373 8.69 20.66 -6.83
C ILE A 373 9.22 22.05 -6.45
N ALA A 374 8.45 23.10 -6.71
CA ALA A 374 8.81 24.48 -6.40
C ALA A 374 8.69 24.85 -4.90
N SER A 375 7.91 24.09 -4.13
CA SER A 375 7.59 24.42 -2.74
C SER A 375 8.80 24.44 -1.81
N ASP A 376 8.76 25.41 -0.90
CA ASP A 376 9.73 25.65 0.16
C ASP A 376 9.21 25.24 1.54
N ASP A 377 8.04 24.63 1.58
CA ASP A 377 7.36 24.21 2.80
C ASP A 377 8.19 23.20 3.58
N HIS A 378 7.92 23.11 4.88
CA HIS A 378 8.53 22.10 5.73
C HIS A 378 8.08 20.71 5.32
N ILE A 379 9.00 19.74 5.40
CA ILE A 379 8.69 18.32 5.25
C ILE A 379 8.10 17.79 6.55
N VAL A 380 7.17 16.84 6.45
CA VAL A 380 6.55 16.18 7.61
C VAL A 380 7.20 14.82 7.83
N LEU A 381 7.73 14.58 9.02
CA LEU A 381 8.42 13.33 9.38
C LEU A 381 7.51 12.37 10.14
N SER A 382 6.58 12.92 10.94
CA SER A 382 5.53 12.15 11.60
C SER A 382 4.27 12.99 11.74
N GLU A 383 3.15 12.29 11.86
CA GLU A 383 1.82 12.87 11.95
C GLU A 383 0.93 12.01 12.84
N HIS A 384 -0.16 12.59 13.33
CA HIS A 384 -1.12 11.91 14.19
C HIS A 384 -2.56 12.27 13.81
N GLY A 385 -3.47 11.37 14.19
CA GLY A 385 -4.90 11.60 14.09
C GLY A 385 -5.49 12.26 15.34
N SER A 386 -6.80 12.47 15.31
CA SER A 386 -7.58 12.94 16.46
C SER A 386 -8.57 11.87 16.92
N LEU A 387 -8.68 11.68 18.23
CA LEU A 387 -9.70 10.79 18.79
C LEU A 387 -11.05 11.51 18.78
N ILE A 388 -12.04 10.91 18.13
CA ILE A 388 -13.42 11.40 18.07
C ILE A 388 -14.40 10.29 18.44
N ASN A 389 -15.59 10.67 18.90
CA ASN A 389 -16.70 9.74 19.07
C ASN A 389 -17.58 9.81 17.83
N ARG A 390 -17.87 8.66 17.23
CA ARG A 390 -18.83 8.52 16.13
C ARG A 390 -19.53 7.17 16.22
N THR A 391 -20.56 6.96 15.43
CA THR A 391 -21.08 5.61 15.19
C THR A 391 -20.34 4.96 14.03
N PHE A 392 -20.36 3.63 14.02
CA PHE A 392 -19.87 2.80 12.95
C PHE A 392 -20.86 1.66 12.71
N THR A 393 -21.00 1.26 11.45
CA THR A 393 -22.00 0.26 11.05
C THR A 393 -21.50 -1.16 11.28
N PHE A 394 -22.22 -1.90 12.12
CA PHE A 394 -21.92 -3.29 12.47
C PHE A 394 -23.12 -4.21 12.26
N ILE A 395 -22.87 -5.51 12.17
CA ILE A 395 -23.83 -6.59 12.31
C ILE A 395 -23.70 -7.12 13.75
N ASP A 396 -24.81 -7.16 14.48
CA ASP A 396 -24.90 -7.93 15.73
C ASP A 396 -25.01 -9.42 15.40
N THR A 397 -23.95 -10.18 15.68
CA THR A 397 -23.89 -11.60 15.33
C THR A 397 -24.87 -12.47 16.11
N THR A 398 -25.56 -11.94 17.14
CA THR A 398 -26.53 -12.72 17.92
C THR A 398 -27.91 -12.81 17.25
N ASN A 399 -28.22 -11.87 16.36
CA ASN A 399 -29.53 -11.76 15.72
C ASN A 399 -29.47 -11.36 14.23
N GLY A 400 -28.29 -11.05 13.71
CA GLY A 400 -28.07 -10.71 12.30
C GLY A 400 -28.44 -9.28 11.91
N SER A 401 -28.85 -8.43 12.86
CA SER A 401 -29.29 -7.06 12.56
C SER A 401 -28.13 -6.09 12.32
N ILE A 402 -28.33 -5.18 11.37
CA ILE A 402 -27.42 -4.05 11.13
C ILE A 402 -27.71 -2.96 12.17
N VAL A 403 -26.68 -2.53 12.89
CA VAL A 403 -26.76 -1.58 14.00
C VAL A 403 -25.68 -0.50 13.90
N GLN A 404 -25.99 0.69 14.40
CA GLN A 404 -25.03 1.78 14.57
C GLN A 404 -24.46 1.73 15.99
N VAL A 405 -23.17 1.40 16.13
CA VAL A 405 -22.53 1.27 17.44
C VAL A 405 -21.61 2.46 17.69
N PRO A 406 -21.69 3.13 18.85
CA PRO A 406 -20.72 4.16 19.23
C PRO A 406 -19.31 3.57 19.38
N VAL A 407 -18.32 4.25 18.79
CA VAL A 407 -16.92 3.84 18.82
C VAL A 407 -16.01 5.00 19.21
N ASN A 408 -14.91 4.66 19.88
CA ASN A 408 -13.75 5.55 20.04
C ASN A 408 -12.95 5.49 18.74
N TYR A 409 -12.99 6.55 17.93
CA TYR A 409 -12.47 6.54 16.57
C TYR A 409 -11.23 7.43 16.46
N SER A 410 -10.07 6.83 16.22
CA SER A 410 -8.86 7.58 15.88
C SER A 410 -8.93 7.98 14.40
N SER A 411 -9.38 9.22 14.14
CA SER A 411 -9.55 9.77 12.80
C SER A 411 -8.23 10.32 12.26
N THR A 412 -7.90 9.98 11.01
CA THR A 412 -6.78 10.61 10.28
C THR A 412 -7.25 11.74 9.37
N GLN A 413 -8.48 12.24 9.58
CA GLN A 413 -9.11 13.31 8.81
C GLN A 413 -9.52 14.50 9.70
N PRO A 414 -8.76 15.62 9.69
CA PRO A 414 -7.46 15.80 9.06
C PRO A 414 -6.33 15.13 9.87
N SER A 415 -5.25 14.74 9.19
CA SER A 415 -3.99 14.37 9.85
C SER A 415 -3.24 15.63 10.28
N ILE A 416 -2.63 15.59 11.47
CA ILE A 416 -1.93 16.72 12.07
C ILE A 416 -0.44 16.42 12.11
N ALA A 417 0.37 17.33 11.56
CA ALA A 417 1.82 17.19 11.61
C ALA A 417 2.30 17.18 13.08
N ASN A 418 3.11 16.19 13.43
CA ASN A 418 3.69 16.05 14.76
C ASN A 418 5.15 16.51 14.78
N LEU A 419 5.94 16.06 13.79
CA LEU A 419 7.33 16.47 13.61
C LEU A 419 7.51 16.98 12.18
N THR A 420 8.04 18.20 12.05
CA THR A 420 8.38 18.80 10.76
C THR A 420 9.82 19.31 10.76
N ARG A 421 10.38 19.47 9.55
CA ARG A 421 11.74 19.97 9.36
C ARG A 421 11.79 20.84 8.10
N PRO A 422 12.66 21.88 8.02
CA PRO A 422 12.82 22.63 6.77
C PRO A 422 13.19 21.68 5.62
N ARG A 423 12.60 21.86 4.44
CA ARG A 423 13.03 21.10 3.25
C ARG A 423 14.49 21.42 2.91
N PRO A 424 15.38 20.41 2.80
CA PRO A 424 16.73 20.63 2.30
C PRO A 424 16.72 20.78 0.77
N GLU A 425 17.75 21.39 0.19
CA GLU A 425 17.90 21.45 -1.28
C GLU A 425 18.13 20.04 -1.87
N GLY A 426 18.82 19.20 -1.12
CA GLY A 426 19.04 17.80 -1.44
C GLY A 426 19.69 17.03 -0.31
N TYR A 427 19.81 15.73 -0.52
CA TYR A 427 20.56 14.82 0.34
C TYR A 427 21.86 14.39 -0.34
N LEU A 428 22.93 14.28 0.45
CA LEU A 428 24.18 13.67 0.05
C LEU A 428 24.32 12.32 0.74
N ILE A 429 24.52 11.28 -0.06
CA ILE A 429 24.71 9.90 0.39
C ILE A 429 26.15 9.51 0.05
N PRO A 430 27.03 9.22 1.03
CA PRO A 430 28.39 8.75 0.74
C PRO A 430 28.38 7.46 -0.08
N ARG A 431 29.39 7.26 -0.94
CA ARG A 431 29.51 6.06 -1.78
C ARG A 431 29.40 4.73 -1.02
N THR A 432 29.80 4.72 0.25
CA THR A 432 29.69 3.57 1.17
C THR A 432 28.24 3.08 1.33
N TYR A 433 27.27 3.99 1.22
CA TYR A 433 25.84 3.71 1.36
C TYR A 433 25.11 3.60 0.01
N GLY A 434 25.82 3.17 -1.05
CA GLY A 434 25.24 3.03 -2.40
C GLY A 434 24.03 2.09 -2.49
N HIS A 435 23.88 1.15 -1.55
CA HIS A 435 22.70 0.29 -1.45
C HIS A 435 21.42 1.05 -1.04
N LEU A 436 21.54 2.20 -0.35
CA LEU A 436 20.41 3.10 -0.05
C LEU A 436 20.07 3.94 -1.29
N ALA A 437 21.09 4.44 -1.99
CA ALA A 437 20.91 5.14 -3.26
C ALA A 437 20.20 4.26 -4.31
N SER A 438 20.57 2.98 -4.42
CA SER A 438 19.88 2.01 -5.27
C SER A 438 18.40 1.84 -4.89
N ARG A 439 18.06 1.78 -3.60
CA ARG A 439 16.64 1.69 -3.15
C ARG A 439 15.83 2.93 -3.53
N LEU A 440 16.43 4.11 -3.48
CA LEU A 440 15.77 5.33 -3.95
C LEU A 440 15.51 5.30 -5.45
N VAL A 441 16.47 4.81 -6.24
CA VAL A 441 16.28 4.57 -7.68
C VAL A 441 15.18 3.55 -7.93
N ASP A 442 15.14 2.46 -7.16
CA ASP A 442 14.09 1.43 -7.26
C ASP A 442 12.70 1.99 -6.93
N SER A 443 12.62 2.97 -6.03
CA SER A 443 11.43 3.77 -5.73
C SER A 443 11.05 4.79 -6.79
N GLY A 444 11.86 4.95 -7.84
CA GLY A 444 11.67 5.88 -8.96
C GLY A 444 12.34 7.24 -8.78
N LEU A 445 13.07 7.51 -7.69
CA LEU A 445 13.76 8.80 -7.53
C LEU A 445 14.92 8.94 -8.51
N GLN A 446 15.12 10.17 -8.97
CA GLN A 446 16.33 10.55 -9.67
C GLN A 446 17.46 10.74 -8.66
N VAL A 447 18.50 9.93 -8.80
CA VAL A 447 19.71 9.96 -7.97
C VAL A 447 20.92 10.16 -8.88
N LYS A 448 21.69 11.23 -8.63
CA LYS A 448 22.88 11.56 -9.42
C LYS A 448 24.14 11.06 -8.69
N THR A 449 24.94 10.24 -9.35
CA THR A 449 26.31 9.95 -8.87
C THR A 449 27.22 11.14 -9.17
N LEU A 450 27.96 11.60 -8.18
CA LEU A 450 28.91 12.71 -8.28
C LEU A 450 30.23 12.20 -8.88
N PRO A 451 30.67 12.71 -10.04
CA PRO A 451 31.93 12.29 -10.66
C PRO A 451 33.16 12.98 -10.02
N TYR A 452 32.96 13.82 -9.01
CA TYR A 452 33.97 14.63 -8.36
C TYR A 452 33.86 14.53 -6.83
N GLU A 453 34.90 14.96 -6.12
CA GLU A 453 34.87 15.13 -4.68
C GLU A 453 33.98 16.32 -4.28
N TYR A 454 32.99 16.09 -3.43
CA TYR A 454 32.17 17.17 -2.87
C TYR A 454 32.85 17.78 -1.66
N ARG A 455 32.88 19.11 -1.59
CA ARG A 455 33.31 19.89 -0.42
C ARG A 455 32.29 21.00 -0.17
N GLY A 456 31.84 21.12 1.08
CA GLY A 456 31.00 22.24 1.49
C GLY A 456 30.29 22.00 2.81
N THR A 457 29.67 23.07 3.30
CA THR A 457 28.86 23.04 4.52
C THR A 457 27.58 22.25 4.28
N VAL A 458 27.29 21.33 5.19
CA VAL A 458 26.05 20.55 5.21
C VAL A 458 25.47 20.55 6.62
N GLN A 459 24.19 20.22 6.71
CA GLN A 459 23.52 19.90 7.96
C GLN A 459 23.67 18.41 8.27
N VAL A 460 24.23 18.11 9.44
CA VAL A 460 24.39 16.77 9.99
C VAL A 460 23.36 16.57 11.11
N LEU A 461 22.79 15.37 11.19
CA LEU A 461 21.91 14.98 12.28
C LEU A 461 22.71 14.11 13.27
N ASN A 462 22.93 14.60 14.48
CA ASN A 462 23.52 13.82 15.57
C ASN A 462 22.43 13.02 16.28
N ILE A 463 22.61 11.73 16.49
CA ILE A 463 21.64 10.89 17.19
C ILE A 463 21.73 11.15 18.70
N THR A 464 20.63 11.61 19.31
CA THR A 464 20.58 11.95 20.75
C THR A 464 19.90 10.90 21.61
N SER A 465 19.12 10.00 21.00
CA SER A 465 18.60 8.81 21.68
C SER A 465 18.26 7.72 20.68
N VAL A 466 18.27 6.47 21.15
CA VAL A 466 17.90 5.28 20.38
C VAL A 466 16.98 4.41 21.23
N SER A 467 15.86 3.99 20.67
CA SER A 467 14.89 3.12 21.32
C SER A 467 14.46 2.00 20.38
N LEU A 468 14.61 0.76 20.82
CA LEU A 468 14.22 -0.43 20.07
C LEU A 468 12.79 -0.85 20.43
N GLY A 469 12.03 -1.26 19.42
CA GLY A 469 10.76 -1.93 19.61
C GLY A 469 10.91 -3.21 20.41
N THR A 470 9.83 -3.63 21.08
CA THR A 470 9.83 -4.84 21.92
C THR A 470 9.45 -6.11 21.14
N LYS A 471 9.13 -5.97 19.84
CA LYS A 471 8.65 -7.06 18.99
C LYS A 471 9.42 -7.09 17.68
N TYR A 472 9.65 -8.31 17.20
CA TYR A 472 10.04 -8.55 15.82
C TYR A 472 8.92 -8.10 14.88
N TYR A 473 9.30 -7.41 13.81
CA TYR A 473 8.40 -6.85 12.82
C TYR A 473 9.07 -6.89 11.44
N GLU A 474 8.51 -7.68 10.53
CA GLU A 474 8.83 -7.62 9.10
C GLU A 474 10.35 -7.66 8.79
N GLY A 475 11.07 -8.63 9.35
CA GLY A 475 12.51 -8.80 9.10
C GLY A 475 13.43 -8.15 10.13
N THR A 476 12.92 -7.33 11.04
CA THR A 476 13.76 -6.52 11.94
C THR A 476 13.08 -6.23 13.29
N VAL A 477 13.79 -5.56 14.20
CA VAL A 477 13.20 -4.87 15.34
C VAL A 477 13.25 -3.39 15.02
N LEU A 478 12.09 -2.74 15.01
CA LEU A 478 12.02 -1.33 14.62
C LEU A 478 12.83 -0.44 15.57
N ASN A 479 13.49 0.56 15.00
CA ASN A 479 14.25 1.56 15.74
C ASN A 479 13.55 2.93 15.69
N SER A 480 13.54 3.63 16.81
CA SER A 480 13.11 5.02 16.94
C SER A 480 14.26 5.83 17.49
N VAL A 481 14.59 6.92 16.82
CA VAL A 481 15.69 7.80 17.24
C VAL A 481 15.21 9.24 17.36
N THR A 482 15.93 10.03 18.14
CA THR A 482 15.82 11.49 18.14
C THR A 482 17.12 12.10 17.67
N THR A 483 17.07 13.29 17.07
CA THR A 483 18.27 13.95 16.55
C THR A 483 18.38 15.41 16.92
N GLU A 484 19.62 15.90 16.95
CA GLU A 484 19.95 17.32 16.95
C GLU A 484 20.74 17.67 15.69
N ILE A 485 20.46 18.84 15.13
CA ILE A 485 21.06 19.29 13.87
C ILE A 485 22.19 20.28 14.13
N TYR A 486 23.27 20.16 13.37
CA TYR A 486 24.35 21.15 13.35
C TYR A 486 25.03 21.21 11.98
N ASP A 487 25.72 22.31 11.72
CA ASP A 487 26.42 22.54 10.45
C ASP A 487 27.86 22.01 10.51
N LYS A 488 28.31 21.37 9.44
CA LYS A 488 29.65 20.77 9.33
C LYS A 488 30.18 20.90 7.90
N GLU A 489 31.46 21.22 7.76
CA GLU A 489 32.18 21.02 6.50
C GLU A 489 32.45 19.53 6.28
N VAL A 490 32.00 18.99 5.15
CA VAL A 490 32.24 17.59 4.79
C VAL A 490 33.03 17.47 3.48
N HIS A 491 33.79 16.38 3.39
CA HIS A 491 34.56 16.01 2.21
C HIS A 491 34.11 14.61 1.77
N LEU A 492 33.39 14.51 0.66
CA LEU A 492 32.87 13.23 0.17
C LEU A 492 33.57 12.85 -1.14
N PRO A 493 34.06 11.60 -1.27
CA PRO A 493 34.77 11.18 -2.47
C PRO A 493 33.84 11.13 -3.69
N ALA A 494 34.44 11.20 -4.87
CA ALA A 494 33.76 10.85 -6.13
C ALA A 494 33.09 9.47 -6.02
N GLY A 495 31.93 9.32 -6.65
CA GLY A 495 31.05 8.17 -6.51
C GLY A 495 30.01 8.30 -5.40
N SER A 496 30.03 9.37 -4.59
CA SER A 496 28.93 9.72 -3.68
C SER A 496 27.70 10.16 -4.47
N PHE A 497 26.52 10.18 -3.84
CA PHE A 497 25.26 10.41 -4.53
C PHE A 497 24.59 11.71 -4.06
N TRP A 498 23.96 12.41 -5.01
CA TRP A 498 23.12 13.58 -4.81
C TRP A 498 21.67 13.22 -5.12
N VAL A 499 20.78 13.52 -4.17
CA VAL A 499 19.33 13.36 -4.31
C VAL A 499 18.70 14.73 -4.13
N SER A 500 18.37 15.41 -5.23
CA SER A 500 17.66 16.69 -5.14
C SER A 500 16.28 16.48 -4.54
N THR A 501 15.82 17.40 -3.70
CA THR A 501 14.42 17.38 -3.25
C THR A 501 13.48 18.01 -4.27
N ARG A 502 13.99 18.64 -5.35
CA ARG A 502 13.22 19.29 -6.42
C ARG A 502 12.76 18.29 -7.49
N GLN A 503 12.02 17.27 -7.07
CA GLN A 503 11.49 16.24 -7.97
C GLN A 503 10.16 15.69 -7.45
N ARG A 504 9.36 15.14 -8.37
CA ARG A 504 8.01 14.61 -8.10
C ARG A 504 7.98 13.65 -6.91
N TYR A 505 8.96 12.75 -6.80
CA TYR A 505 8.96 11.65 -5.81
C TYR A 505 9.76 11.97 -4.54
N ALA A 506 10.10 13.24 -4.30
CA ALA A 506 10.93 13.62 -3.15
C ALA A 506 10.31 13.26 -1.79
N GLY A 507 8.98 13.11 -1.71
CA GLY A 507 8.29 12.62 -0.52
C GLY A 507 8.80 11.27 -0.02
N LEU A 508 9.19 10.37 -0.93
CA LEU A 508 9.80 9.08 -0.56
C LEU A 508 11.18 9.27 0.07
N ALA A 509 12.01 10.19 -0.43
CA ALA A 509 13.29 10.51 0.19
C ALA A 509 13.10 11.07 1.61
N PHE A 510 12.11 11.94 1.82
CA PHE A 510 11.81 12.49 3.15
C PHE A 510 11.47 11.37 4.13
N ALA A 511 10.59 10.44 3.71
CA ALA A 511 10.17 9.33 4.54
C ALA A 511 11.28 8.32 4.86
N THR A 512 12.20 8.08 3.93
CA THR A 512 13.24 7.05 4.10
C THR A 512 14.57 7.57 4.64
N LEU A 513 14.96 8.81 4.31
CA LEU A 513 16.28 9.34 4.65
C LEU A 513 16.31 10.14 5.95
N GLU A 514 15.19 10.69 6.41
CA GLU A 514 15.13 11.40 7.69
C GLU A 514 15.01 10.38 8.84
N PRO A 515 15.97 10.31 9.77
CA PRO A 515 16.13 9.16 10.67
C PRO A 515 15.02 9.04 11.73
N GLU A 516 14.34 10.13 12.09
CA GLU A 516 13.18 10.10 13.00
C GLU A 516 11.88 9.66 12.33
N GLY A 517 11.86 9.51 11.00
CA GLY A 517 10.68 9.05 10.27
C GLY A 517 10.33 7.61 10.62
N LEU A 518 9.04 7.32 10.84
CA LEU A 518 8.53 5.99 11.23
C LEU A 518 8.92 4.86 10.26
N ASP A 519 9.13 5.22 9.00
CA ASP A 519 9.42 4.30 7.90
C ASP A 519 10.83 4.51 7.31
N SER A 520 11.72 5.14 8.09
CA SER A 520 13.08 5.48 7.68
C SER A 520 13.97 4.24 7.53
N TYR A 521 15.09 4.40 6.83
CA TYR A 521 16.13 3.37 6.77
C TYR A 521 16.74 3.07 8.14
N VAL A 522 16.74 4.04 9.06
CA VAL A 522 17.10 3.79 10.46
C VAL A 522 16.04 2.93 11.15
N SER A 523 14.76 3.25 10.99
CA SER A 523 13.68 2.51 11.62
C SER A 523 13.62 1.05 11.22
N PHE A 524 13.96 0.73 9.97
CA PHE A 524 14.06 -0.67 9.52
C PHE A 524 15.44 -1.32 9.74
N GLY A 525 16.40 -0.61 10.34
CA GLY A 525 17.75 -1.12 10.59
C GLY A 525 18.61 -1.30 9.33
N LEU A 526 18.22 -0.71 8.19
CA LEU A 526 19.04 -0.66 6.98
C LEU A 526 20.24 0.28 7.14
N LEU A 527 20.13 1.25 8.06
CA LEU A 527 21.21 2.09 8.51
C LEU A 527 21.23 2.03 10.04
N ALA A 528 22.15 1.24 10.60
CA ALA A 528 22.31 1.11 12.05
C ALA A 528 22.99 2.35 12.63
N VAL A 529 22.47 2.83 13.77
CA VAL A 529 23.00 3.98 14.52
C VAL A 529 22.88 3.72 16.02
N SER A 530 23.75 4.39 16.78
CA SER A 530 23.80 4.44 18.24
C SER A 530 23.65 5.88 18.73
N GLU A 531 23.31 6.05 20.01
CA GLU A 531 23.34 7.38 20.65
C GLU A 531 24.75 7.97 20.58
N GLY A 532 24.85 9.23 20.14
CA GLY A 532 26.11 9.94 19.89
C GLY A 532 26.68 9.76 18.48
N ASP A 533 26.09 8.91 17.63
CA ASP A 533 26.53 8.77 16.24
C ASP A 533 26.14 9.99 15.41
N GLU A 534 27.04 10.42 14.52
CA GLU A 534 26.68 11.30 13.40
C GLU A 534 25.95 10.48 12.32
N TYR A 535 24.73 10.88 11.97
CA TYR A 535 23.99 10.25 10.90
C TYR A 535 24.70 10.50 9.55
N PRO A 536 24.98 9.45 8.75
CA PRO A 536 25.89 9.55 7.62
C PRO A 536 25.22 10.01 6.31
N ILE A 537 23.94 10.42 6.37
CA ILE A 537 23.23 11.04 5.25
C ILE A 537 23.09 12.52 5.55
N PHE A 538 23.67 13.34 4.68
CA PHE A 538 23.79 14.77 4.94
C PHE A 538 22.71 15.56 4.22
N ARG A 539 22.21 16.61 4.89
CA ARG A 539 21.22 17.53 4.33
C ARG A 539 21.96 18.75 3.80
N VAL A 540 21.78 19.10 2.53
CA VAL A 540 22.30 20.38 2.01
C VAL A 540 21.26 21.45 2.31
N PRO A 541 21.57 22.44 3.17
CA PRO A 541 20.63 23.51 3.48
C PRO A 541 20.32 24.31 2.20
N ARG A 542 19.15 24.92 2.17
CA ARG A 542 18.84 25.90 1.12
C ARG A 542 19.74 27.12 1.28
N ALA A 543 20.20 27.66 0.15
CA ALA A 543 21.03 28.86 0.09
C ALA A 543 20.24 30.13 0.41
#